data_AF-A0AB34SJG0-F1
#
_entry.id   AF-A0AB34SJG0-F1
#
_cell.length_a   1.000
_cell.length_b   1.000
_cell.length_c   1.000
_cell.angle_alpha   90.00
_cell.angle_beta   90.00
_cell.angle_gamma   90.00
#
_symmetry.space_group_name_H-M   'P 1'
#
loop_
_entity.id
_entity.type
_entity.pdbx_description
1 polymer ?
#
loop_
_entity_poly.entity_id
_entity_poly.type
_entity_poly.pdbx_seq_one_letter_code
_entity_poly.pdbx_strand_id
1 'polypeptide(L)'
;MINTNFYLIELLVRNHAGVMSHITGLFARRAFNLEGILCAQVGDGTTSKMFLLVKNDFVLDQIIKQLEKLYDVLEVAIHQDYDVSVFKNLDKVLKIN
;
A
#
# COMPACT_ATOMS: atom_id res chain seq x y z
N MET A 1 -6.13 -9.23 16.74
CA MET A 1 -5.11 -8.50 17.54
C MET A 1 -4.60 -7.36 16.70
N ILE A 2 -4.68 -6.13 17.20
CA ILE A 2 -4.05 -4.96 16.59
C ILE A 2 -2.55 -5.23 16.52
N ASN A 3 -1.94 -5.05 15.35
CA ASN A 3 -0.53 -5.38 15.12
C ASN A 3 0.29 -4.10 15.04
N THR A 4 1.07 -3.82 16.10
CA THR A 4 1.94 -2.64 16.17
C THR A 4 3.21 -2.76 15.34
N ASN A 5 3.48 -3.89 14.69
CA ASN A 5 4.70 -4.10 13.91
C ASN A 5 4.60 -3.62 12.45
N PHE A 6 3.43 -3.18 11.98
CA PHE A 6 3.22 -2.77 10.59
C PHE A 6 2.30 -1.55 10.52
N TYR A 7 2.53 -0.71 9.52
CA TYR A 7 1.58 0.32 9.10
C TYR A 7 0.87 -0.11 7.82
N LEU A 8 -0.40 0.27 7.70
CA LEU A 8 -1.09 0.23 6.43
C LEU A 8 -1.13 1.64 5.85
N ILE A 9 -0.48 1.83 4.71
CA ILE A 9 -0.58 3.06 3.95
C ILE A 9 -1.66 2.84 2.90
N GLU A 10 -2.73 3.62 2.98
CA GLU A 10 -3.78 3.69 1.96
C GLU A 10 -3.48 4.85 1.01
N LEU A 11 -3.52 4.56 -0.28
CA LEU A 11 -3.35 5.54 -1.35
C LEU A 11 -4.59 5.58 -2.21
N LEU A 12 -5.06 6.78 -2.54
CA LEU A 12 -5.90 6.99 -3.72
C LEU A 12 -4.98 7.39 -4.88
N VAL A 13 -5.02 6.65 -5.99
CA VAL A 13 -4.13 6.88 -7.13
C VAL A 13 -4.89 7.00 -8.44
N ARG A 14 -4.31 7.70 -9.41
CA ARG A 14 -4.77 7.68 -10.81
C ARG A 14 -4.58 6.28 -11.39
N ASN A 15 -5.60 5.74 -12.04
CA ASN A 15 -5.52 4.41 -12.63
C ASN A 15 -5.19 4.50 -14.12
N HIS A 16 -3.91 4.33 -14.45
CA HIS A 16 -3.44 4.17 -15.82
C HIS A 16 -2.28 3.18 -15.87
N ALA A 17 -1.90 2.77 -17.08
CA ALA A 17 -0.75 1.90 -17.29
C ALA A 17 0.51 2.51 -16.67
N GLY A 18 1.22 1.72 -15.85
CA GLY A 18 2.47 2.10 -15.20
C GLY A 18 2.36 2.65 -13.78
N VAL A 19 1.17 3.02 -13.28
CA VAL A 19 1.03 3.59 -11.93
C VAL A 19 1.55 2.64 -10.85
N MET A 20 1.20 1.35 -10.92
CA MET A 20 1.67 0.38 -9.92
C MET A 20 3.19 0.29 -9.88
N SER A 21 3.84 0.20 -11.06
CA SER A 21 5.30 0.16 -11.17
C SER A 21 5.96 1.42 -10.62
N HIS A 22 5.34 2.59 -10.82
CA HIS A 22 5.84 3.85 -10.30
C HIS A 22 5.81 3.87 -8.76
N ILE A 23 4.68 3.48 -8.17
CA ILE A 23 4.53 3.38 -6.70
C ILE A 23 5.50 2.34 -6.13
N THR A 24 5.52 1.12 -6.64
CA THR A 24 6.40 0.05 -6.11
C THR A 24 7.88 0.34 -6.34
N GLY A 25 8.21 1.08 -7.40
CA GLY A 25 9.58 1.50 -7.71
C GLY A 25 10.20 2.41 -6.64
N LEU A 26 9.39 3.18 -5.91
CA LEU A 26 9.85 3.96 -4.76
C LEU A 26 10.46 3.05 -3.68
N PHE A 27 9.77 1.96 -3.35
CA PHE A 27 10.19 1.00 -2.34
C PHE A 27 11.47 0.26 -2.76
N ALA A 28 11.53 -0.17 -4.03
CA ALA A 28 12.70 -0.83 -4.59
C ALA A 28 13.96 0.05 -4.53
N ARG A 29 13.86 1.34 -4.90
CA ARG A 29 15.02 2.25 -4.93
C ARG A 29 15.55 2.61 -3.54
N ARG A 30 14.68 2.66 -2.55
CA ARG A 30 15.01 3.10 -1.19
C ARG A 30 15.27 1.96 -0.21
N ALA A 31 15.25 0.70 -0.70
CA ALA A 31 15.39 -0.50 0.10
C ALA A 31 14.37 -0.58 1.26
N PHE A 32 13.14 -0.12 0.99
CA PHE A 32 12.03 -0.25 1.93
C PHE A 32 11.33 -1.59 1.72
N ASN A 33 11.09 -2.32 2.80
CA ASN A 33 10.37 -3.59 2.71
C ASN A 33 8.87 -3.35 2.58
N LEU A 34 8.30 -3.93 1.51
CA LEU A 34 6.88 -3.96 1.23
C LEU A 34 6.37 -5.37 1.47
N GLU A 35 5.60 -5.54 2.53
CA GLU A 35 5.19 -6.84 3.05
C GLU A 35 3.91 -7.34 2.37
N GLY A 36 3.19 -6.44 1.72
CA GLY A 36 1.98 -6.75 0.99
C GLY A 36 1.45 -5.53 0.22
N ILE A 37 0.76 -5.83 -0.88
CA ILE A 37 0.04 -4.84 -1.67
C ILE A 37 -1.32 -5.41 -2.00
N LEU A 38 -2.36 -4.61 -1.79
CA LEU A 38 -3.67 -4.83 -2.39
C LEU A 38 -4.03 -3.61 -3.21
N CYS A 39 -4.60 -3.83 -4.39
CA CYS A 39 -5.02 -2.76 -5.29
C CYS A 39 -6.40 -3.11 -5.85
N ALA A 40 -7.30 -2.14 -5.82
CA ALA A 40 -8.63 -2.27 -6.38
C ALA A 40 -9.05 -0.97 -7.06
N GLN A 41 -9.68 -1.09 -8.23
CA GLN A 41 -10.31 0.04 -8.89
C GLN A 41 -11.51 0.55 -8.08
N VAL A 42 -11.76 1.85 -8.13
CA VAL A 42 -12.90 2.48 -7.47
C VAL A 42 -13.69 3.33 -8.46
N GLY A 43 -15.00 3.44 -8.23
CA GLY A 43 -15.91 4.24 -9.06
C GLY A 43 -15.94 3.79 -10.52
N ASP A 44 -15.71 4.73 -11.42
CA ASP A 44 -15.67 4.54 -12.87
C ASP A 44 -14.36 3.90 -13.39
N GLY A 45 -13.45 3.54 -12.47
CA GLY A 45 -12.17 2.93 -12.81
C GLY A 45 -11.08 3.91 -13.20
N THR A 46 -11.31 5.23 -13.17
CA THR A 46 -10.26 6.24 -13.39
C THR A 46 -9.29 6.37 -12.22
N THR A 47 -9.66 5.84 -11.05
CA THR A 47 -8.84 5.81 -9.84
C THR A 47 -8.79 4.41 -9.22
N SER A 48 -7.80 4.19 -8.37
CA SER A 48 -7.66 2.94 -7.61
C SER A 48 -7.28 3.25 -6.17
N LYS A 49 -7.72 2.39 -5.25
CA LYS A 49 -7.19 2.35 -3.89
C LYS A 49 -6.06 1.33 -3.84
N MET A 50 -4.90 1.74 -3.34
CA MET A 50 -3.79 0.86 -3.03
C MET A 50 -3.57 0.81 -1.52
N PHE A 51 -3.44 -0.40 -1.00
CA PHE A 51 -3.16 -0.66 0.40
C PHE A 51 -1.78 -1.30 0.49
N LEU A 52 -0.83 -0.56 1.07
CA LEU A 52 0.56 -0.93 1.18
C LEU A 52 0.87 -1.32 2.62
N LEU A 53 1.20 -2.59 2.82
CA LEU A 53 1.61 -3.12 4.11
C LEU A 53 3.11 -2.91 4.27
N VAL A 54 3.52 -2.05 5.20
CA VAL A 54 4.93 -1.73 5.46
C VAL A 54 5.28 -2.03 6.91
N LYS A 55 6.51 -2.47 7.14
CA LYS A 55 7.00 -2.71 8.50
C LYS A 55 7.08 -1.39 9.29
N ASN A 56 6.77 -1.44 10.57
CA ASN A 56 6.92 -0.31 11.49
C ASN A 56 8.40 -0.14 11.83
N ASP A 57 9.09 0.67 11.03
CA ASP A 57 10.46 1.11 11.27
C ASP A 57 10.57 2.65 11.19
N PHE A 58 11.78 3.17 11.37
CA PHE A 58 12.04 4.61 11.41
C PHE A 58 11.92 5.32 10.04
N VAL A 59 11.47 4.66 8.97
CA VAL A 59 11.41 5.26 7.62
C VAL A 59 10.01 5.66 7.18
N LEU A 60 8.96 5.41 7.98
CA LEU A 60 7.57 5.70 7.60
C LEU A 60 7.36 7.15 7.10
N ASP A 61 7.81 8.14 7.87
CA ASP A 61 7.67 9.56 7.50
C ASP A 61 8.36 9.89 6.18
N GLN A 62 9.46 9.20 5.87
CA GLN A 62 10.16 9.38 4.60
C GLN A 62 9.38 8.77 3.45
N ILE A 63 8.80 7.57 3.65
CA ILE A 63 7.95 6.90 2.66
C ILE A 63 6.79 7.82 2.28
N ILE A 64 6.05 8.32 3.28
CA ILE A 64 4.88 9.20 3.07
C ILE A 64 5.27 10.44 2.26
N LYS A 65 6.31 11.16 2.69
CA LYS A 65 6.80 12.36 2.00
C LYS A 65 7.24 12.11 0.56
N GLN A 66 7.64 10.89 0.21
CA GLN A 66 7.99 10.55 -1.16
C GLN A 66 6.75 10.16 -1.98
N LEU A 67 5.81 9.44 -1.38
CA LEU A 67 4.53 9.09 -2.02
C LEU A 67 3.72 10.34 -2.36
N GLU A 68 3.63 11.31 -1.45
CA GLU A 68 2.93 12.59 -1.66
C GLU A 68 3.53 13.43 -2.81
N LYS A 69 4.76 13.14 -3.25
CA LYS A 69 5.41 13.84 -4.36
C LYS A 69 5.14 13.19 -5.72
N LEU A 70 4.58 11.98 -5.73
CA LEU A 70 4.29 11.29 -6.98
C LEU A 70 3.02 11.88 -7.58
N TYR A 71 3.10 12.30 -8.85
CA TYR A 71 1.97 12.89 -9.57
C TYR A 71 0.71 12.00 -9.58
N ASP A 72 0.91 10.69 -9.57
CA ASP A 72 -0.18 9.72 -9.63
C ASP A 72 -0.88 9.50 -8.28
N VAL A 73 -0.30 9.98 -7.18
CA VAL A 73 -0.87 9.88 -5.83
C VAL A 73 -1.77 11.10 -5.58
N LEU A 74 -3.05 10.83 -5.34
CA LEU A 74 -4.07 11.84 -5.07
C LEU A 74 -4.24 12.06 -3.58
N GLU A 75 -4.22 10.99 -2.78
CA GLU A 75 -4.37 11.04 -1.33
C GLU A 75 -3.51 9.97 -0.65
N VAL A 76 -3.07 10.25 0.58
CA VAL A 76 -2.33 9.32 1.45
C VAL A 76 -3.00 9.30 2.82
N ALA A 77 -3.30 8.10 3.33
CA ALA A 77 -3.79 7.87 4.69
C ALA A 77 -3.01 6.74 5.36
N ILE A 78 -2.91 6.79 6.70
CA ILE A 78 -2.13 5.84 7.50
C ILE A 78 -3.04 5.24 8.55
N HIS A 79 -3.00 3.92 8.68
CA HIS A 79 -3.78 3.17 9.66
C HIS A 79 -2.86 2.34 10.55
N GLN A 80 -2.98 2.51 11.87
CA GLN A 80 -2.23 1.75 12.89
C GLN A 80 -3.07 0.60 13.50
N ASP A 81 -4.40 0.70 13.41
CA ASP A 81 -5.35 -0.23 14.02
C ASP A 81 -6.21 -0.96 12.98
N TYR A 82 -5.58 -1.52 11.95
CA TYR A 82 -6.28 -2.28 10.90
C TYR A 82 -6.13 -3.79 11.12
N ASP A 83 -7.09 -4.54 10.57
CA ASP A 83 -7.02 -6.00 10.59
C ASP A 83 -6.02 -6.51 9.54
N VAL A 84 -4.84 -6.91 10.01
CA VAL A 84 -3.80 -7.53 9.18
C VAL A 84 -4.23 -8.84 8.54
N SER A 85 -5.34 -9.44 9.00
CA SER A 85 -5.83 -10.72 8.49
C SER A 85 -6.15 -10.67 6.99
N VAL A 86 -6.47 -9.48 6.45
CA VAL A 86 -6.70 -9.25 5.02
C VAL A 86 -5.47 -9.62 4.18
N PHE A 87 -4.25 -9.41 4.70
CA PHE A 87 -3.00 -9.80 4.02
C PHE A 87 -2.53 -11.21 4.37
N LYS A 88 -2.95 -11.74 5.54
CA LYS A 88 -2.45 -13.03 6.06
C LYS A 88 -3.31 -14.24 5.70
N ASN A 89 -4.61 -14.05 5.45
CA ASN A 89 -5.54 -15.15 5.13
C ASN A 89 -5.67 -15.40 3.61
N LEU A 90 -4.63 -15.12 2.84
CA LEU A 90 -4.68 -15.24 1.39
C LEU A 90 -4.92 -16.69 0.95
N ASP A 91 -4.40 -17.66 1.70
CA ASP A 91 -4.65 -19.09 1.59
C ASP A 91 -6.16 -19.42 1.62
N LYS A 92 -6.89 -18.83 2.56
CA LYS A 92 -8.35 -19.03 2.70
C LYS A 92 -9.14 -18.36 1.58
N VAL A 93 -8.69 -17.20 1.12
CA VAL A 93 -9.36 -16.43 0.06
C VAL A 93 -9.13 -17.04 -1.32
N LEU A 94 -7.90 -17.49 -1.60
CA LEU A 94 -7.51 -18.02 -2.91
C LEU A 94 -7.74 -19.54 -3.03
N LYS A 95 -8.22 -20.21 -1.97
CA LYS A 95 -8.37 -21.68 -1.90
C LYS A 95 -7.10 -22.42 -2.34
N ILE A 96 -5.94 -21.91 -1.92
CA ILE A 96 -4.66 -22.54 -2.22
C ILE A 96 -4.49 -23.64 -1.17
N ASN A 97 -4.67 -24.89 -1.60
CA ASN A 97 -4.47 -26.09 -0.78
C ASN A 97 -2.98 -26.34 -0.49
#